data_AF-A0A6G8NQR9-F1
#
_entry.id   AF-A0A6G8NQR9-F1
#
_cell.length_a   1.000
_cell.length_b   1.000
_cell.length_c   1.000
_cell.angle_alpha   90.00
_cell.angle_beta   90.00
_cell.angle_gamma   90.00
#
_symmetry.space_group_name_H-M   'P 1'
#
loop_
_entity.id
_entity.type
_entity.pdbx_description
1 polymer ?
#
loop_
_entity_poly.entity_id
_entity_poly.type
_entity_poly.pdbx_seq_one_letter_code
_entity_poly.pdbx_strand_id
1 'polypeptide(L)'
;MSHLTGLTVSFDDGLATIVIDRPPQNRIDDQMVDELAAAVTAIERSDARAVLVRSEGENFSFGGDIMTWPDASVRELRARFGDRISTGTSSKHRECGGHCPSTAM
;
A
#
# COMPACT_ATOMS: atom_id res chain seq x y z
N MET A 1 0.06 -12.04 14.21
CA MET A 1 -1.04 -11.49 13.40
C MET A 1 -1.37 -10.12 13.96
N SER A 2 -1.11 -9.06 13.20
CA SER A 2 -1.51 -7.70 13.59
C SER A 2 -2.87 -7.43 12.93
N HIS A 3 -3.86 -7.02 13.72
CA HIS A 3 -5.19 -6.71 13.23
C HIS A 3 -5.31 -5.21 13.03
N LEU A 4 -5.46 -4.79 11.77
CA LEU A 4 -5.86 -3.45 11.38
C LEU A 4 -7.34 -3.52 10.99
N THR A 5 -8.03 -2.39 10.91
CA THR A 5 -9.50 -2.40 10.92
C THR A 5 -10.09 -2.88 9.59
N GLY A 6 -9.37 -2.68 8.48
CA GLY A 6 -9.78 -3.16 7.14
C GLY A 6 -8.89 -4.25 6.55
N LEU A 7 -7.77 -4.61 7.21
CA LEU A 7 -6.88 -5.67 6.75
C LEU A 7 -6.13 -6.37 7.88
N THR A 8 -5.59 -7.54 7.56
CA THR A 8 -4.68 -8.28 8.44
C THR A 8 -3.38 -8.63 7.72
N VAL A 9 -2.31 -8.82 8.50
CA VAL A 9 -1.01 -9.27 8.00
C VAL A 9 -0.53 -10.50 8.79
N SER A 10 -0.12 -11.53 8.06
CA SER A 10 0.53 -12.74 8.59
C SER A 10 1.81 -13.06 7.83
N PHE A 11 2.67 -13.86 8.45
CA PHE A 11 3.96 -14.27 7.91
C PHE A 11 4.11 -15.78 8.11
N ASP A 12 4.43 -16.50 7.04
CA ASP A 12 4.63 -17.95 7.06
C ASP A 12 5.66 -18.35 5.99
N ASP A 13 6.70 -19.08 6.39
CA ASP A 13 7.80 -19.59 5.53
C ASP A 13 8.27 -18.64 4.40
N GLY A 14 8.62 -17.40 4.77
CA GLY A 14 9.08 -16.40 3.81
C GLY A 14 7.99 -15.80 2.91
N LEU A 15 6.72 -16.11 3.15
CA LEU A 15 5.57 -15.46 2.51
C LEU A 15 4.87 -14.53 3.51
N ALA A 16 4.78 -13.25 3.19
CA ALA A 16 3.86 -12.35 3.86
C ALA A 16 2.49 -12.40 3.17
N THR A 17 1.41 -12.48 3.94
CA THR A 17 0.04 -12.42 3.41
C THR A 17 -0.69 -11.21 3.97
N ILE A 18 -1.17 -10.34 3.08
CA ILE A 18 -2.11 -9.26 3.38
C ILE A 18 -3.50 -9.73 2.97
N VAL A 19 -4.44 -9.77 3.92
CA VAL A 19 -5.84 -10.08 3.65
C VAL A 19 -6.67 -8.82 3.87
N ILE A 20 -7.29 -8.31 2.81
CA ILE A 20 -8.25 -7.21 2.85
C ILE A 20 -9.64 -7.78 3.20
N ASP A 21 -10.25 -7.29 4.27
CA ASP A 21 -11.59 -7.68 4.69
C ASP A 21 -12.35 -6.45 5.21
N ARG A 22 -12.88 -5.69 4.26
CA ARG A 22 -13.61 -4.44 4.51
C ARG A 22 -14.90 -4.41 3.69
N PRO A 23 -15.90 -5.23 4.07
CA PRO A 23 -17.17 -5.28 3.35
C PRO A 23 -17.88 -3.91 3.34
N PRO A 24 -18.73 -3.63 2.34
CA PRO A 24 -19.17 -4.57 1.29
C PRO A 24 -18.28 -4.58 0.03
N GLN A 25 -17.40 -3.58 -0.15
CA GLN A 25 -16.73 -3.34 -1.43
C GLN A 25 -15.20 -3.28 -1.34
N ASN A 26 -14.63 -3.48 -0.14
CA ASN A 26 -13.19 -3.36 0.09
C ASN A 26 -12.62 -2.04 -0.43
N ARG A 27 -13.36 -0.93 -0.18
CA ARG A 27 -12.98 0.42 -0.62
C ARG A 27 -11.77 0.93 0.15
N ILE A 28 -10.91 1.67 -0.53
CA ILE A 28 -9.65 2.19 0.03
C ILE A 28 -9.83 3.66 0.41
N ASP A 29 -10.22 3.90 1.66
CA ASP A 29 -10.26 5.24 2.27
C ASP A 29 -8.90 5.63 2.86
N ASP A 30 -8.82 6.78 3.54
CA ASP A 30 -7.56 7.29 4.10
C ASP A 30 -6.98 6.34 5.15
N GLN A 31 -7.84 5.80 6.03
CA GLN A 31 -7.41 4.82 7.03
C GLN A 31 -6.82 3.56 6.37
N MET A 32 -7.45 3.04 5.31
CA MET A 32 -6.96 1.86 4.61
C MET A 32 -5.60 2.11 3.93
N VAL A 33 -5.34 3.34 3.47
CA VAL A 33 -4.01 3.73 2.93
C VAL A 33 -2.95 3.67 4.03
N ASP A 34 -3.24 4.21 5.21
CA ASP A 34 -2.32 4.16 6.35
C ASP A 34 -2.07 2.72 6.83
N GLU A 35 -3.12 1.89 6.86
CA GLU A 35 -3.03 0.48 7.20
C GLU A 35 -2.16 -0.32 6.20
N LEU A 36 -2.33 -0.06 4.90
CA LEU A 36 -1.48 -0.67 3.85
C LEU A 36 -0.03 -0.21 3.96
N ALA A 37 0.23 1.07 4.24
CA ALA A 37 1.58 1.58 4.44
C ALA A 37 2.26 0.95 5.66
N ALA A 38 1.53 0.78 6.76
CA ALA A 38 2.01 0.07 7.95
C ALA A 38 2.31 -1.40 7.66
N ALA A 39 1.45 -2.08 6.91
CA ALA A 39 1.65 -3.47 6.49
C ALA A 39 2.92 -3.63 5.64
N VAL A 40 3.10 -2.78 4.63
CA VAL A 40 4.30 -2.80 3.78
C VAL A 40 5.56 -2.54 4.61
N THR A 41 5.52 -1.55 5.51
CA THR A 41 6.65 -1.25 6.42
C THR A 41 7.01 -2.45 7.31
N ALA A 42 6.01 -3.20 7.79
CA ALA A 42 6.25 -4.41 8.57
C ALA A 42 6.87 -5.52 7.72
N ILE A 43 6.42 -5.68 6.48
CA ILE A 43 6.94 -6.67 5.53
C ILE A 43 8.40 -6.36 5.15
N GLU A 44 8.72 -5.10 4.86
CA GLU A 44 10.09 -4.65 4.53
C GLU A 44 11.10 -4.95 5.66
N ARG A 45 10.62 -5.07 6.90
CA ARG A 45 11.43 -5.39 8.09
C ARG A 45 11.46 -6.88 8.44
N SER A 46 10.82 -7.72 7.63
CA SER A 46 10.72 -9.17 7.86
C SER A 46 11.65 -9.97 6.94
N ASP A 47 11.74 -11.29 7.16
CA ASP A 47 12.43 -12.22 6.27
C ASP A 47 11.60 -12.65 5.04
N ALA A 48 10.42 -12.04 4.83
CA ALA A 48 9.55 -12.37 3.71
C ALA A 48 10.24 -12.11 2.36
N ARG A 49 10.12 -13.09 1.46
CA ARG A 49 10.65 -13.09 0.08
C ARG A 49 9.58 -12.85 -0.96
N ALA A 50 8.31 -13.05 -0.59
CA ALA A 50 7.15 -12.81 -1.43
C ALA A 50 6.01 -12.21 -0.58
N VAL A 51 5.10 -11.49 -1.26
CA VAL A 51 3.87 -10.96 -0.66
C VAL A 51 2.67 -11.45 -1.45
N LEU A 52 1.74 -12.13 -0.79
CA LEU A 52 0.41 -12.40 -1.31
C LEU A 52 -0.55 -11.32 -0.80
N VAL A 53 -1.19 -10.61 -1.73
CA VAL A 53 -2.31 -9.72 -1.40
C VAL A 53 -3.58 -10.39 -1.90
N ARG A 54 -4.53 -10.65 -0.99
CA ARG A 54 -5.84 -11.20 -1.30
C ARG A 54 -6.94 -10.46 -0.54
N SER A 55 -8.18 -10.77 -0.86
CA SER A 55 -9.34 -10.29 -0.10
C SER A 55 -10.21 -11.44 0.39
N GLU A 56 -11.07 -11.11 1.36
CA GLU A 56 -12.30 -11.83 1.63
C GLU A 56 -13.48 -11.18 0.89
N GLY A 57 -14.53 -11.98 0.67
CA GLY A 57 -15.73 -11.59 -0.07
C GLY A 57 -15.64 -11.81 -1.59
N GLU A 58 -16.66 -11.34 -2.30
CA GLU A 58 -16.83 -11.60 -3.74
C GLU A 58 -15.83 -10.83 -4.62
N ASN A 59 -15.30 -9.71 -4.12
CA ASN A 59 -14.48 -8.78 -4.90
C ASN A 59 -13.16 -8.49 -4.20
N PHE A 60 -12.11 -8.24 -5.00
CA PHE A 60 -10.83 -7.77 -4.47
C PHE A 60 -10.96 -6.40 -3.80
N SER A 61 -11.27 -5.38 -4.58
CA SER A 61 -11.51 -4.00 -4.14
C SER A 61 -12.22 -3.21 -5.23
N PHE A 62 -13.11 -2.30 -4.85
CA PHE A 62 -13.70 -1.32 -5.78
C PHE A 62 -12.85 -0.04 -5.93
N GLY A 63 -11.61 -0.05 -5.42
CA GLY A 63 -10.66 1.06 -5.50
C GLY A 63 -10.87 2.11 -4.41
N GLY A 64 -10.33 3.31 -4.65
CA GLY A 64 -10.36 4.42 -3.70
C GLY A 64 -11.78 4.85 -3.32
N ASP A 65 -11.98 5.20 -2.05
CA ASP A 65 -13.20 5.86 -1.58
C ASP A 65 -13.11 7.38 -1.79
N ILE A 66 -13.44 7.81 -3.00
CA ILE A 66 -13.40 9.21 -3.42
C ILE A 66 -14.63 10.03 -2.97
N MET A 67 -15.64 9.37 -2.39
CA MET A 67 -16.89 10.03 -1.99
C MET A 67 -16.73 10.90 -0.73
N THR A 68 -15.58 10.80 -0.07
CA THR A 68 -15.22 11.56 1.14
C THR A 68 -14.76 13.00 0.85
N TRP A 69 -14.81 13.46 -0.40
CA TRP A 69 -14.26 14.75 -0.83
C TRP A 69 -15.29 15.75 -1.37
N PRO A 70 -16.41 16.03 -0.67
CA PRO A 70 -17.51 16.83 -1.22
C PRO A 70 -17.12 18.28 -1.56
N ASP A 71 -16.14 18.86 -0.85
CA ASP A 71 -15.75 20.27 -0.98
C ASP A 71 -14.34 20.49 -1.53
N ALA A 72 -13.66 19.43 -1.99
CA ALA A 72 -12.30 19.54 -2.48
C ALA A 72 -12.26 20.23 -3.85
N SER A 73 -11.43 21.27 -3.96
CA SER A 73 -11.12 21.88 -5.25
C SER A 73 -10.44 20.88 -6.18
N VAL A 74 -10.53 21.11 -7.50
CA VAL A 74 -9.83 20.29 -8.51
C VAL A 74 -8.32 20.19 -8.23
N ARG A 75 -7.71 21.22 -7.65
CA ARG A 75 -6.30 21.22 -7.27
C ARG A 75 -6.03 20.25 -6.11
N GLU A 76 -6.87 20.27 -5.08
CA GLU A 76 -6.76 19.37 -3.92
C GLU A 76 -7.04 17.92 -4.33
N LEU A 77 -8.04 17.70 -5.18
CA LEU A 77 -8.34 16.39 -5.76
C LEU A 77 -7.13 15.81 -6.49
N ARG A 78 -6.45 16.62 -7.32
CA ARG A 78 -5.23 16.19 -8.04
C ARG A 78 -4.08 15.89 -7.09
N ALA A 79 -3.86 16.71 -6.06
CA ALA A 79 -2.81 16.48 -5.09
C ALA A 79 -3.04 15.16 -4.33
N ARG A 80 -4.24 14.96 -3.77
CA ARG A 80 -4.61 13.74 -3.04
C ARG A 80 -4.53 12.48 -3.90
N PHE A 81 -4.94 12.57 -5.16
CA PHE A 81 -4.81 11.47 -6.11
C PHE A 81 -3.34 11.15 -6.42
N GLY A 82 -2.51 12.18 -6.61
CA GLY A 82 -1.07 12.04 -6.77
C GLY A 82 -0.45 11.30 -5.60
N ASP A 83 -0.66 11.81 -4.38
CA ASP A 83 -0.12 11.23 -3.14
C ASP A 83 -0.45 9.73 -3.04
N ARG A 84 -1.74 9.37 -3.22
CA ARG A 84 -2.21 7.97 -3.16
C ARG A 84 -1.52 7.04 -4.15
N ILE A 85 -1.27 7.48 -5.38
CA ILE A 85 -0.57 6.65 -6.38
C ILE A 85 0.92 6.54 -6.02
N SER A 86 1.54 7.63 -5.58
CA SER A 86 2.97 7.64 -5.26
C SER A 86 3.34 6.82 -4.02
N THR A 87 2.44 6.64 -3.05
CA THR A 87 2.68 5.79 -1.87
C THR A 87 3.08 4.35 -2.25
N GLY A 88 2.60 3.83 -3.38
CA GLY A 88 3.02 2.51 -3.89
C GLY A 88 4.41 2.47 -4.55
N THR A 89 5.00 3.64 -4.86
CA THR A 89 6.25 3.76 -5.64
C THR A 89 7.45 4.25 -4.83
N SER A 90 7.23 4.81 -3.64
CA SER A 90 8.29 5.36 -2.78
C SER A 90 9.25 4.31 -2.20
N SER A 91 8.91 3.02 -2.28
CA SER A 91 9.79 1.89 -1.92
C SER A 91 11.03 1.76 -2.83
N LYS A 92 11.15 2.57 -3.89
CA LYS A 92 12.33 2.62 -4.78
C LYS A 92 13.39 3.66 -4.44
N HIS A 93 13.27 4.43 -3.37
CA HIS A 93 14.33 5.37 -2.94
C HIS A 93 15.01 4.92 -1.66
N ARG A 94 15.57 3.71 -1.65
CA ARG A 94 16.78 3.45 -0.88
C ARG A 94 17.95 3.76 -1.79
N GLU A 95 18.61 4.88 -1.51
CA GLU A 95 19.81 5.36 -2.17
C GLU A 95 20.78 4.20 -2.47
N CYS A 96 21.20 4.08 -3.72
CA CYS A 96 22.37 3.28 -4.09
C CYS A 96 23.61 3.93 -3.45
N GLY A 97 23.87 3.59 -2.20
CA GLY A 97 25.15 3.85 -1.56
C GLY A 97 26.22 2.95 -2.19
N GLY A 98 27.03 3.51 -3.08
CA GLY A 98 28.30 2.91 -3.50
C GLY A 98 28.52 2.85 -5.02
N HIS A 99 29.29 3.82 -5.52
CA HIS A 99 30.14 3.73 -6.72
C HIS A 99 29.46 3.44 -8.06
N CYS A 100 29.02 4.50 -8.75
CA CYS A 100 28.83 4.48 -10.20
C CYS A 100 30.15 4.87 -10.88
N PRO A 101 30.89 3.95 -11.55
CA PRO A 101 32.04 4.36 -12.34
C PRO A 101 31.51 5.04 -13.61
N SER A 102 31.77 6.33 -13.71
CA SER A 102 31.67 7.10 -14.95
C SER A 102 32.42 6.35 -16.06
N THR A 103 31.70 5.83 -17.05
CA THR A 103 32.31 5.52 -18.35
C THR A 103 32.03 6.67 -19.28
N ALA A 104 33.05 7.50 -19.44
CA ALA A 104 33.26 8.30 -20.63
C ALA A 104 33.70 7.37 -21.75
N MET A 105 32.99 7.40 -22.87
CA MET A 105 33.52 7.36 -24.24
C MET A 105 32.46 7.90 -25.20
#